data_AF-A0A4Y5STL5-F1
#
_entry.id   AF-A0A4Y5STL5-F1
#
_cell.length_a   1.000
_cell.length_b   1.000
_cell.length_c   1.000
_cell.angle_alpha   90.00
_cell.angle_beta   90.00
_cell.angle_gamma   90.00
#
_symmetry.space_group_name_H-M   'P 1'
#
loop_
_entity.id
_entity.type
_entity.pdbx_description
1 polymer ?
#
loop_
_entity_poly.entity_id
_entity_poly.type
_entity_poly.pdbx_seq_one_letter_code
_entity_poly.pdbx_strand_id
1 'polypeptide(L)'
;MFDKQILVVDFSYRNVHFGFDMTPLLDKKLSVDLLKRDRSQTSFIITSAARGKDRLTSSTVPDEAVNVVVDKAIDLVNRIDLHYSAIEDGFAFPVSGDTHIPGTESKGPRPDTKPHKVGIFTLPLGRNYGGILQAYALMKTVRDLGCDPILINRRFADKEVSLTPERDENDIIPAITNKIDMEVDLETRSFIENNILPISRPFRTSAELKKNMADYDLHAVISGSDQVWRAKYARGLLKDFFHGYLDPKDRRIKRISYAASFGADQWEFTEEQTKMAARYAKLFDAISVREKSATELCREYLGADARHVLDPTLLQTPECYRRLFADRVKVAPGRRITSYILDARVRIHNQ
;
A
#
# COMPACT_ATOMS: atom_id res chain seq x y z
N MET A 1 -5.05 25.50 33.79
CA MET A 1 -4.17 25.41 32.62
C MET A 1 -5.08 25.14 31.43
N PHE A 2 -5.24 26.10 30.51
CA PHE A 2 -6.03 25.86 29.31
C PHE A 2 -5.15 25.09 28.33
N ASP A 3 -5.54 23.86 28.00
CA ASP A 3 -4.95 23.11 26.89
C ASP A 3 -5.16 23.92 25.61
N LYS A 4 -4.05 24.33 24.99
CA LYS A 4 -4.08 25.04 23.72
C LYS A 4 -4.51 24.04 22.65
N GLN A 5 -5.80 24.02 22.29
CA GLN A 5 -6.28 23.20 21.18
C GLN A 5 -5.65 23.71 19.88
N ILE A 6 -4.94 22.83 19.17
CA ILE A 6 -4.38 23.10 17.83
C ILE A 6 -5.04 22.09 16.90
N LEU A 7 -5.68 22.58 15.83
CA LEU A 7 -6.21 21.72 14.78
C LEU A 7 -5.09 21.44 13.80
N VAL A 8 -4.83 20.18 13.51
CA VAL A 8 -3.72 19.73 12.67
C VAL A 8 -4.24 19.06 11.41
N VAL A 9 -3.74 19.46 10.26
CA VAL A 9 -4.01 18.82 8.97
C VAL A 9 -2.68 18.42 8.34
N ASP A 10 -2.44 17.12 8.22
CA ASP A 10 -1.18 16.58 7.68
C ASP A 10 -1.36 16.00 6.27
N PHE A 11 -0.37 16.23 5.43
CA PHE A 11 -0.30 15.78 4.04
C PHE A 11 0.94 14.91 3.82
N SER A 12 0.78 13.90 2.97
CA SER A 12 1.85 13.04 2.49
C SER A 12 1.70 12.86 0.98
N TYR A 13 2.62 13.43 0.19
CA TYR A 13 2.56 13.38 -1.27
C TYR A 13 3.96 13.19 -1.86
N ARG A 14 4.15 12.16 -2.72
CA ARG A 14 5.46 11.78 -3.31
C ARG A 14 6.64 11.80 -2.31
N ASN A 15 6.45 11.23 -1.13
CA ASN A 15 7.44 11.18 -0.04
C ASN A 15 7.83 12.55 0.57
N VAL A 16 7.02 13.59 0.32
CA VAL A 16 7.10 14.91 0.95
C VAL A 16 5.99 15.00 2.00
N HIS A 17 6.39 15.29 3.24
CA HIS A 17 5.49 15.38 4.39
C HIS A 17 5.42 16.81 4.91
N PHE A 18 4.24 17.40 4.85
CA PHE A 18 3.97 18.75 5.32
C PHE A 18 2.62 18.81 6.03
N GLY A 19 2.41 19.80 6.88
CA GLY A 19 1.14 19.94 7.59
C GLY A 19 0.83 21.39 7.92
N PHE A 20 -0.42 21.61 8.30
CA PHE A 20 -0.94 22.91 8.70
C PHE A 20 -1.41 22.85 10.14
N ASP A 21 -0.80 23.66 11.00
CA ASP A 21 -1.26 23.86 12.37
C ASP A 21 -2.16 25.10 12.41
N MET A 22 -3.42 24.91 12.77
CA MET A 22 -4.39 25.98 12.94
C MET A 22 -4.61 26.22 14.44
N THR A 23 -4.20 27.40 14.91
CA THR A 23 -4.34 27.80 16.31
C THR A 23 -5.53 28.76 16.46
N PRO A 24 -6.55 28.41 17.25
CA PRO A 24 -7.62 29.31 17.64
C PRO A 24 -7.10 30.51 18.43
N LEU A 25 -7.65 31.68 18.12
CA LEU A 25 -7.38 32.95 18.79
C LEU A 25 -8.63 33.42 19.52
N LEU A 26 -8.45 34.44 20.37
CA LEU A 26 -9.58 35.22 20.89
C LEU A 26 -10.37 35.79 19.70
N ASP A 27 -11.69 35.88 19.84
CA ASP A 27 -12.64 36.36 18.81
C ASP A 27 -12.97 35.39 17.66
N LYS A 28 -12.91 34.07 17.90
CA LYS A 28 -13.27 33.03 16.91
C LYS A 28 -12.46 33.07 15.60
N LYS A 29 -11.25 33.64 15.66
CA LYS A 29 -10.31 33.68 14.53
C LYS A 29 -9.29 32.56 14.64
N LEU A 30 -8.66 32.22 13.52
CA LEU A 30 -7.60 31.24 13.42
C LEU A 30 -6.31 31.90 12.95
N SER A 31 -5.19 31.30 13.34
CA SER A 31 -3.90 31.53 12.72
C SER A 31 -3.42 30.20 12.13
N VAL A 32 -2.81 30.25 10.95
CA VAL A 32 -2.39 29.05 10.20
C VAL A 32 -0.88 29.08 9.99
N ASP A 33 -0.23 28.00 10.37
CA ASP A 33 1.19 27.76 10.13
C ASP A 33 1.36 26.55 9.20
N LEU A 34 2.20 26.68 8.18
CA LEU A 34 2.73 25.56 7.39
C LEU A 34 3.98 25.01 8.07
N LEU A 35 4.06 23.70 8.20
CA LEU A 35 5.20 23.03 8.82
C LEU A 35 5.76 21.96 7.89
N LYS A 36 7.10 21.88 7.84
CA LYS A 36 7.79 20.67 7.43
C LYS A 36 7.61 19.64 8.54
N ARG A 37 7.06 18.47 8.22
CA ARG A 37 7.04 17.35 9.17
C ARG A 37 8.37 16.60 9.05
N ASP A 38 9.00 16.38 10.20
CA ASP A 38 10.43 15.99 10.39
C ASP A 38 10.80 14.58 9.86
N ARG A 39 9.92 13.99 9.05
CA ARG A 39 10.08 12.66 8.44
C ARG A 39 10.42 12.73 6.95
N SER A 40 10.47 13.93 6.36
CA SER A 40 10.78 14.11 4.95
C SER A 40 12.30 14.18 4.71
N GLN A 41 12.90 13.04 4.35
CA GLN A 41 14.20 13.03 3.64
C GLN A 41 13.93 13.36 2.18
N THR A 42 13.65 14.64 1.92
CA THR A 42 13.43 15.18 0.57
C THR A 42 14.34 16.38 0.34
N SER A 43 14.86 16.50 -0.88
CA SER A 43 15.55 17.71 -1.37
C SER A 43 14.57 18.86 -1.63
N PHE A 44 13.26 18.60 -1.59
CA PHE A 44 12.22 19.60 -1.79
C PHE A 44 12.07 20.54 -0.58
N ILE A 45 12.05 21.85 -0.85
CA ILE A 45 11.91 22.88 0.17
C ILE A 45 10.42 23.18 0.40
N ILE A 46 9.91 22.75 1.56
CA ILE A 46 8.51 22.94 1.96
C ILE A 46 8.28 24.34 2.53
N THR A 47 9.17 24.78 3.42
CA THR A 47 9.10 26.06 4.13
C THR A 47 10.30 26.92 3.81
N SER A 48 10.09 28.22 3.75
CA SER A 48 11.11 29.24 3.51
C SER A 48 11.92 29.56 4.78
N ALA A 49 11.34 29.37 5.96
CA ALA A 49 12.00 29.63 7.23
C ALA A 49 12.95 28.50 7.66
N ALA A 50 14.15 28.87 8.11
CA ALA A 50 15.17 27.94 8.62
C ALA A 50 14.72 27.05 9.79
N ARG A 51 13.59 27.38 10.46
CA ARG A 51 13.02 26.60 11.56
C ARG A 51 11.95 25.60 11.13
N GLY A 52 11.74 25.40 9.83
CA GLY A 52 10.79 24.41 9.32
C GLY A 52 9.31 24.81 9.45
N LYS A 53 9.02 26.10 9.68
CA LYS A 53 7.67 26.61 9.96
C LYS A 53 7.44 27.99 9.34
N ASP A 54 6.44 28.12 8.48
CA ASP A 54 6.03 29.35 7.81
C ASP A 54 4.64 29.78 8.29
N ARG A 55 4.49 31.03 8.77
CA ARG A 55 3.18 31.60 9.10
C ARG A 55 2.46 31.98 7.81
N LEU A 56 1.32 31.36 7.53
CA LEU A 56 0.52 31.70 6.35
C LEU A 56 -0.48 32.82 6.65
N THR A 57 -1.10 32.80 7.83
CA THR A 57 -1.98 33.88 8.31
C THR A 57 -1.96 33.95 9.83
N SER A 58 -1.98 35.18 10.36
CA SER A 58 -1.87 35.48 11.79
C SER A 58 -3.20 35.71 12.49
N SER A 59 -4.27 36.02 11.74
CA SER A 59 -5.62 36.24 12.28
C SER A 59 -6.64 36.32 11.15
N THR A 60 -7.45 35.28 10.97
CA THR A 60 -8.46 35.22 9.91
C THR A 60 -9.70 34.46 10.38
N VAL A 61 -10.83 34.59 9.68
CA VAL A 61 -12.02 33.79 9.98
C VAL A 61 -11.85 32.34 9.47
N PRO A 62 -12.57 31.35 10.02
CA PRO A 62 -12.37 29.94 9.69
C PRO A 62 -12.43 29.61 8.19
N ASP A 63 -13.40 30.15 7.46
CA ASP A 63 -13.57 29.87 6.02
C ASP A 63 -12.37 30.34 5.19
N GLU A 64 -11.86 31.53 5.51
CA GLU A 64 -10.65 32.08 4.89
C GLU A 64 -9.40 31.26 5.27
N ALA A 65 -9.28 30.81 6.52
CA ALA A 65 -8.20 29.91 6.93
C ALA A 65 -8.21 28.60 6.13
N VAL A 66 -9.39 28.01 5.90
CA VAL A 66 -9.54 26.79 5.10
C VAL A 66 -9.11 27.04 3.65
N ASN A 67 -9.54 28.16 3.05
CA ASN A 67 -9.12 28.53 1.69
C ASN A 67 -7.59 28.68 1.59
N VAL A 68 -6.96 29.35 2.57
CA VAL A 68 -5.49 29.48 2.62
C VAL A 68 -4.79 28.12 2.71
N VAL A 69 -5.33 27.17 3.47
CA VAL A 69 -4.79 25.80 3.55
C VAL A 69 -4.93 25.08 2.21
N VAL A 70 -6.11 25.13 1.58
CA VAL A 70 -6.39 24.47 0.30
C VAL A 70 -5.48 25.01 -0.80
N ASP A 71 -5.44 26.33 -0.97
CA ASP A 71 -4.62 26.99 -2.00
C ASP A 71 -3.14 26.64 -1.81
N LYS A 72 -2.66 26.67 -0.56
CA LYS A 72 -1.26 26.36 -0.29
C LYS A 72 -0.92 24.88 -0.46
N ALA A 73 -1.85 23.98 -0.17
CA ALA A 73 -1.69 22.56 -0.40
C ALA A 73 -1.63 22.24 -1.90
N ILE A 74 -2.50 22.85 -2.72
CA ILE A 74 -2.47 22.72 -4.18
C ILE A 74 -1.16 23.25 -4.76
N ASP A 75 -0.72 24.45 -4.34
CA ASP A 75 0.59 25.00 -4.73
C ASP A 75 1.75 24.04 -4.40
N LEU A 76 1.78 23.51 -3.18
CA LEU A 76 2.82 22.57 -2.77
C LEU A 76 2.80 21.29 -3.61
N VAL A 77 1.63 20.69 -3.84
CA VAL A 77 1.48 19.49 -4.68
C VAL A 77 2.02 19.73 -6.10
N ASN A 78 1.63 20.84 -6.73
CA ASN A 78 2.11 21.19 -8.06
C ASN A 78 3.63 21.41 -8.11
N ARG A 79 4.19 22.09 -7.11
CA ARG A 79 5.65 22.27 -7.00
C ARG A 79 6.40 20.97 -6.74
N ILE A 80 5.81 20.05 -5.96
CA ILE A 80 6.36 18.71 -5.74
C ILE A 80 6.38 17.94 -7.06
N ASP A 81 5.27 17.93 -7.82
CA ASP A 81 5.21 17.27 -9.12
C ASP A 81 6.25 17.81 -10.10
N LEU A 82 6.40 19.14 -10.19
CA LEU A 82 7.44 19.78 -11.02
C LEU A 82 8.85 19.39 -10.58
N HIS A 83 9.13 19.38 -9.27
CA HIS A 83 10.43 19.01 -8.72
C HIS A 83 10.83 17.59 -9.06
N TYR A 84 9.91 16.63 -8.92
CA TYR A 84 10.19 15.23 -9.23
C TYR A 84 10.23 14.96 -10.74
N SER A 85 9.41 15.66 -11.54
CA SER A 85 9.47 15.55 -13.01
C SER A 85 10.82 16.05 -13.55
N ALA A 86 11.35 17.17 -13.02
CA ALA A 86 12.66 17.68 -13.41
C ALA A 86 13.82 16.75 -13.02
N ILE A 87 13.71 16.04 -11.89
CA ILE A 87 14.66 14.99 -11.50
C ILE A 87 14.55 13.80 -12.46
N GLU A 88 13.34 13.39 -12.85
CA GLU A 88 13.13 12.29 -13.78
C GLU A 88 13.66 12.61 -15.19
N ASP A 89 13.46 13.84 -15.68
CA ASP A 89 13.94 14.31 -16.99
C ASP A 89 15.48 14.48 -17.04
N GLY A 90 16.10 14.94 -15.95
CA GLY A 90 17.57 15.06 -15.84
C GLY A 90 18.32 13.72 -15.78
N PHE A 91 17.59 12.62 -15.59
CA PHE A 91 18.10 11.25 -15.53
C PHE A 91 17.52 10.35 -16.64
N ALA A 92 16.91 10.94 -17.68
CA ALA A 92 16.40 10.19 -18.83
C ALA A 92 17.55 9.42 -19.52
N PHE A 93 17.50 8.09 -19.46
CA PHE A 93 18.29 7.23 -20.33
C PHE A 93 17.69 7.23 -21.75
N PRO A 94 18.52 7.04 -22.79
CA PRO A 94 18.04 6.94 -24.16
C PRO A 94 17.09 5.75 -24.29
N VAL A 95 15.92 6.01 -24.88
CA VAL A 95 15.01 4.97 -25.34
C VAL A 95 15.71 4.21 -26.47
N SER A 96 16.31 3.07 -26.15
CA SER A 96 16.73 2.09 -27.15
C SER A 96 16.62 0.68 -26.60
N GLY A 97 15.72 -0.11 -27.19
CA GLY A 97 15.57 -1.53 -26.89
C GLY A 97 14.13 -1.99 -27.08
N ASP A 98 13.68 -2.05 -28.34
CA ASP A 98 12.45 -2.74 -28.73
C ASP A 98 12.38 -4.13 -28.10
N THR A 99 11.45 -4.31 -27.17
CA THR A 99 10.88 -5.64 -26.88
C THR A 99 9.42 -5.58 -27.28
N HIS A 100 9.21 -5.89 -28.55
CA HIS A 100 7.90 -6.00 -29.16
C HIS A 100 7.15 -7.18 -28.50
N ILE A 101 6.23 -6.87 -27.58
CA ILE A 101 5.16 -7.79 -27.20
C ILE A 101 4.14 -7.72 -28.34
N PRO A 102 3.87 -8.80 -29.10
CA PRO A 102 2.92 -8.73 -30.21
C PRO A 102 1.51 -8.58 -29.63
N GLY A 103 0.85 -7.45 -29.94
CA GLY A 103 -0.60 -7.29 -29.74
C GLY A 103 -1.07 -6.12 -28.86
N THR A 104 -0.21 -5.25 -28.34
CA THR A 104 -0.65 -4.04 -27.63
C THR A 104 -0.11 -2.79 -28.30
N GLU A 105 -0.95 -2.15 -29.12
CA GLU A 105 -0.72 -0.77 -29.53
C GLU A 105 -0.57 0.11 -28.27
N SER A 106 0.63 0.63 -28.08
CA SER A 106 0.92 1.71 -27.14
C SER A 106 0.14 2.94 -27.57
N LYS A 107 -1.08 3.10 -27.02
CA LYS A 107 -1.79 4.37 -27.10
C LYS A 107 -1.12 5.29 -26.07
N GLY A 108 -0.51 6.37 -26.57
CA GLY A 108 0.02 7.46 -25.74
C GLY A 108 -1.01 8.00 -24.75
N PRO A 109 -0.58 8.85 -23.80
CA PRO A 109 -1.41 9.26 -22.67
C PRO A 109 -2.74 9.82 -23.16
N ARG A 110 -3.83 9.12 -22.80
CA ARG A 110 -5.20 9.59 -23.05
C ARG A 110 -5.47 10.81 -22.16
N PRO A 111 -6.18 11.83 -22.66
CA PRO A 111 -6.52 13.00 -21.84
C PRO A 111 -7.58 12.63 -20.79
N ASP A 112 -7.39 13.16 -19.57
CA ASP A 112 -8.40 13.40 -18.51
C ASP A 112 -9.30 12.25 -18.01
N THR A 113 -8.75 11.04 -17.82
CA THR A 113 -9.43 10.04 -16.97
C THR A 113 -8.72 9.88 -15.63
N LYS A 114 -9.43 10.14 -14.53
CA LYS A 114 -8.95 9.88 -13.16
C LYS A 114 -8.40 8.44 -13.08
N PRO A 115 -7.21 8.22 -12.47
CA PRO A 115 -6.60 6.90 -12.40
C PRO A 115 -7.53 5.90 -11.70
N HIS A 116 -7.52 4.64 -12.17
CA HIS A 116 -8.31 3.59 -11.55
C HIS A 116 -7.78 3.29 -10.14
N LYS A 117 -8.67 3.32 -9.15
CA LYS A 117 -8.36 2.97 -7.77
C LYS A 117 -8.28 1.46 -7.58
N VAL A 118 -7.19 0.97 -7.01
CA VAL A 118 -6.92 -0.47 -6.87
C VAL A 118 -6.56 -0.82 -5.42
N GLY A 119 -7.34 -1.68 -4.78
CA GLY A 119 -7.02 -2.21 -3.46
C GLY A 119 -5.99 -3.33 -3.56
N ILE A 120 -4.85 -3.20 -2.89
CA ILE A 120 -3.85 -4.27 -2.75
C ILE A 120 -4.08 -4.95 -1.41
N PHE A 121 -4.30 -6.27 -1.44
CA PHE A 121 -4.62 -7.06 -0.27
C PHE A 121 -3.62 -8.22 -0.11
N THR A 122 -2.88 -8.20 0.99
CA THR A 122 -1.87 -9.21 1.33
C THR A 122 -1.94 -9.57 2.82
N LEU A 123 -1.07 -10.48 3.26
CA LEU A 123 -0.95 -10.84 4.68
C LEU A 123 -0.67 -9.58 5.53
N PRO A 124 -1.18 -9.52 6.78
CA PRO A 124 -0.92 -8.37 7.65
C PRO A 124 0.58 -8.09 7.77
N LEU A 125 1.00 -6.90 7.33
CA LEU A 125 2.42 -6.54 7.38
C LEU A 125 2.90 -6.41 8.83
N GLY A 126 4.15 -6.79 9.06
CA GLY A 126 4.74 -6.92 10.39
C GLY A 126 6.24 -7.24 10.31
N ARG A 127 6.66 -8.42 10.76
CA ARG A 127 8.08 -8.83 10.75
C ARG A 127 8.56 -9.48 9.45
N ASN A 128 7.65 -9.85 8.56
CA ASN A 128 8.00 -10.56 7.32
C ASN A 128 8.57 -9.58 6.28
N TYR A 129 9.90 -9.47 6.21
CA TYR A 129 10.61 -8.65 5.22
C TYR A 129 10.25 -9.01 3.78
N GLY A 130 10.08 -10.30 3.48
CA GLY A 130 9.68 -10.77 2.15
C GLY A 130 8.29 -10.25 1.77
N GLY A 131 7.30 -10.45 2.64
CA GLY A 131 5.93 -9.96 2.43
C GLY A 131 5.84 -8.43 2.30
N ILE A 132 6.66 -7.70 3.08
CA ILE A 132 6.77 -6.23 2.97
C ILE A 132 7.32 -5.82 1.61
N LEU A 133 8.40 -6.46 1.14
CA LEU A 133 9.01 -6.13 -0.14
C LEU A 133 8.08 -6.50 -1.31
N GLN A 134 7.37 -7.63 -1.22
CA GLN A 134 6.34 -8.02 -2.18
C GLN A 134 5.21 -6.99 -2.25
N ALA A 135 4.73 -6.50 -1.10
CA ALA A 135 3.69 -5.46 -1.04
C ALA A 135 4.17 -4.14 -1.65
N TYR A 136 5.39 -3.70 -1.32
CA TYR A 136 6.01 -2.52 -1.92
C TYR A 136 6.10 -2.65 -3.44
N ALA A 137 6.66 -3.75 -3.93
CA ALA A 137 6.89 -3.94 -5.36
C ALA A 137 5.57 -4.03 -6.14
N LEU A 138 4.53 -4.65 -5.57
CA LEU A 138 3.21 -4.71 -6.19
C LEU A 138 2.53 -3.34 -6.19
N MET A 139 2.53 -2.62 -5.07
CA MET A 139 2.02 -1.24 -4.99
C MET A 139 2.71 -0.33 -6.01
N LYS A 140 4.04 -0.42 -6.13
CA LYS A 140 4.78 0.36 -7.12
C LYS A 140 4.44 -0.04 -8.55
N THR A 141 4.40 -1.33 -8.86
CA THR A 141 4.08 -1.81 -10.21
C THR A 141 2.69 -1.34 -10.65
N VAL A 142 1.69 -1.42 -9.76
CA VAL A 142 0.33 -0.94 -10.06
C VAL A 142 0.31 0.58 -10.29
N ARG A 143 1.11 1.34 -9.54
CA ARG A 143 1.27 2.78 -9.77
C ARG A 143 1.95 3.09 -11.11
N ASP A 144 3.00 2.34 -11.45
CA ASP A 144 3.74 2.49 -12.71
C ASP A 144 2.86 2.14 -13.94
N LEU A 145 1.81 1.31 -13.74
CA LEU A 145 0.77 1.04 -14.73
C LEU A 145 -0.29 2.16 -14.85
N GLY A 146 -0.14 3.26 -14.13
CA GLY A 146 -1.05 4.42 -14.18
C GLY A 146 -2.29 4.30 -13.29
N CYS A 147 -2.32 3.36 -12.36
CA CYS A 147 -3.41 3.20 -11.39
C CYS A 147 -3.09 3.92 -10.06
N ASP A 148 -4.11 4.07 -9.21
CA ASP A 148 -4.03 4.63 -7.86
C ASP A 148 -4.18 3.51 -6.81
N PRO A 149 -3.09 2.87 -6.37
CA PRO A 149 -3.16 1.74 -5.46
C PRO A 149 -3.28 2.17 -4.00
N ILE A 150 -4.06 1.43 -3.21
CA ILE A 150 -4.14 1.55 -1.75
C ILE A 150 -3.93 0.18 -1.09
N LEU A 151 -3.11 0.13 -0.04
CA LEU A 151 -2.96 -1.09 0.76
C LEU A 151 -4.17 -1.26 1.69
N ILE A 152 -4.89 -2.38 1.56
CA ILE A 152 -5.99 -2.74 2.47
C ILE A 152 -5.37 -3.32 3.77
N ASN A 153 -5.48 -2.57 4.86
CA ASN A 153 -4.94 -2.91 6.17
C ASN A 153 -5.86 -3.85 6.96
N ARG A 154 -6.10 -5.04 6.41
CA ARG A 154 -6.80 -6.12 7.14
C ARG A 154 -5.84 -6.77 8.14
N ARG A 155 -6.14 -6.70 9.43
CA ARG A 155 -5.38 -7.33 10.53
C ARG A 155 -5.95 -8.72 10.83
N PHE A 156 -5.27 -9.53 11.65
CA PHE A 156 -5.96 -10.68 12.24
C PHE A 156 -7.00 -10.19 13.26
N ALA A 157 -8.06 -10.96 13.51
CA ALA A 157 -9.01 -10.61 14.55
C ALA A 157 -8.31 -10.65 15.92
N ASP A 158 -8.58 -9.67 16.78
CA ASP A 158 -8.10 -9.71 18.16
C ASP A 158 -8.80 -10.87 18.88
N LYS A 159 -8.12 -11.50 19.83
CA LYS A 159 -8.65 -12.67 20.56
C LYS A 159 -9.92 -12.36 21.38
N GLU A 160 -10.27 -11.09 21.58
CA GLU A 160 -11.31 -10.61 22.49
C GLU A 160 -12.32 -9.64 21.86
N VAL A 161 -12.65 -9.74 20.56
CA VAL A 161 -13.69 -8.85 19.98
C VAL A 161 -15.07 -9.48 20.09
N SER A 162 -15.90 -8.89 20.96
CA SER A 162 -17.34 -9.12 21.05
C SER A 162 -18.04 -8.70 19.75
N LEU A 163 -18.94 -9.55 19.26
CA LEU A 163 -19.69 -9.36 18.01
C LEU A 163 -20.82 -8.35 18.21
N THR A 164 -20.54 -7.04 18.20
CA THR A 164 -21.59 -6.03 18.02
C THR A 164 -21.29 -5.16 16.81
N PRO A 165 -22.05 -5.31 15.71
CA PRO A 165 -21.91 -4.49 14.53
C PRO A 165 -22.77 -3.22 14.69
N GLU A 166 -22.53 -2.43 15.73
CA GLU A 166 -23.21 -1.14 15.84
C GLU A 166 -22.50 -0.09 14.99
N ARG A 167 -23.30 0.74 14.34
CA ARG A 167 -22.82 1.88 13.58
C ARG A 167 -22.38 2.92 14.60
N ASP A 168 -21.08 3.08 14.80
CA ASP A 168 -20.62 4.29 15.45
C ASP A 168 -20.77 5.42 14.43
N GLU A 169 -21.82 6.21 14.59
CA GLU A 169 -22.08 7.39 13.76
C GLU A 169 -21.02 8.49 13.99
N ASN A 170 -20.15 8.30 14.98
CA ASN A 170 -19.00 9.15 15.28
C ASN A 170 -17.67 8.49 14.91
N ASP A 171 -17.60 7.61 13.91
CA ASP A 171 -16.33 7.00 13.49
C ASP A 171 -15.36 8.06 12.93
N ILE A 172 -14.50 8.59 13.81
CA ILE A 172 -13.54 9.67 13.54
C ILE A 172 -12.27 9.13 12.84
N ILE A 173 -12.18 7.82 12.57
CA ILE A 173 -10.99 7.24 11.94
C ILE A 173 -11.01 7.53 10.44
N PRO A 174 -10.04 8.28 9.90
CA PRO A 174 -9.99 8.58 8.47
C PRO A 174 -9.92 7.29 7.64
N ALA A 175 -10.63 7.24 6.51
CA ALA A 175 -10.61 6.08 5.62
C ALA A 175 -9.20 5.75 5.11
N ILE A 176 -8.35 6.77 4.94
CA ILE A 176 -6.94 6.61 4.55
C ILE A 176 -6.05 7.12 5.68
N THR A 177 -5.01 6.35 5.99
CA THR A 177 -4.02 6.66 7.01
C THR A 177 -2.60 6.50 6.46
N ASN A 178 -1.65 7.19 7.09
CA ASN A 178 -0.21 7.00 6.86
C ASN A 178 0.44 6.09 7.90
N LYS A 179 -0.33 5.59 8.89
CA LYS A 179 0.15 4.71 9.95
C LYS A 179 -0.37 3.31 9.75
N ILE A 180 0.53 2.33 9.87
CA ILE A 180 0.11 0.95 9.94
C ILE A 180 -0.27 0.59 11.37
N ASP A 181 -1.42 -0.05 11.52
CA ASP A 181 -1.90 -0.57 12.79
C ASP A 181 -1.12 -1.84 13.16
N MET A 182 -0.12 -1.70 14.03
CA MET A 182 0.70 -2.79 14.54
C MET A 182 0.77 -2.69 16.06
N GLU A 183 0.49 -3.81 16.73
CA GLU A 183 0.50 -3.96 18.19
C GLU A 183 1.86 -3.64 18.83
N VAL A 184 2.94 -3.91 18.09
CA VAL A 184 4.32 -3.70 18.53
C VAL A 184 4.99 -2.75 17.54
N ASP A 185 5.81 -1.84 18.05
CA ASP A 185 6.67 -1.04 17.20
C ASP A 185 7.82 -1.90 16.66
N LEU A 186 7.93 -1.97 15.34
CA LEU A 186 8.87 -2.86 14.65
C LEU A 186 9.80 -2.00 13.79
N GLU A 187 11.03 -2.45 13.61
CA GLU A 187 12.02 -1.81 12.73
C GLU A 187 11.50 -1.66 11.29
N THR A 188 10.59 -2.53 10.87
CA THR A 188 9.91 -2.52 9.57
C THR A 188 8.84 -1.44 9.44
N ARG A 189 8.32 -0.89 10.55
CA ARG A 189 7.25 0.13 10.56
C ARG A 189 7.60 1.30 9.65
N SER A 190 8.78 1.87 9.85
CA SER A 190 9.24 3.04 9.10
C SER A 190 9.30 2.76 7.60
N PHE A 191 9.70 1.56 7.19
CA PHE A 191 9.71 1.22 5.77
C PHE A 191 8.28 1.16 5.21
N ILE A 192 7.35 0.50 5.91
CA ILE A 192 5.96 0.36 5.49
C ILE A 192 5.29 1.73 5.38
N GLU A 193 5.35 2.54 6.44
CA GLU A 193 4.69 3.84 6.53
C GLU A 193 5.26 4.89 5.56
N ASN A 194 6.49 4.71 5.08
CA ASN A 194 7.10 5.64 4.13
C ASN A 194 7.02 5.17 2.66
N ASN A 195 6.96 3.86 2.41
CA ASN A 195 7.09 3.31 1.05
C ASN A 195 5.85 2.57 0.55
N ILE A 196 4.92 2.21 1.43
CA ILE A 196 3.72 1.41 1.10
C ILE A 196 2.47 2.21 1.46
N LEU A 197 2.42 3.44 0.95
CA LEU A 197 1.27 4.35 1.06
C LEU A 197 0.51 4.46 -0.27
N PRO A 198 -0.76 4.89 -0.25
CA PRO A 198 -1.64 5.05 0.93
C PRO A 198 -2.06 3.71 1.55
N ILE A 199 -2.48 3.74 2.83
CA ILE A 199 -2.98 2.59 3.58
C ILE A 199 -4.43 2.88 4.04
N SER A 200 -5.30 1.89 3.95
CA SER A 200 -6.67 1.98 4.48
C SER A 200 -6.68 2.07 6.01
N ARG A 201 -7.79 2.51 6.60
CA ARG A 201 -8.02 2.26 8.03
C ARG A 201 -7.91 0.77 8.36
N PRO A 202 -7.55 0.40 9.59
CA PRO A 202 -7.45 -1.01 9.96
C PRO A 202 -8.81 -1.70 9.96
N PHE A 203 -8.83 -2.95 9.51
CA PHE A 203 -10.00 -3.82 9.58
C PHE A 203 -9.65 -5.10 10.36
N ARG A 204 -10.36 -5.34 11.46
CA ARG A 204 -10.15 -6.51 12.35
C ARG A 204 -11.14 -7.62 12.07
N THR A 205 -12.25 -7.33 11.39
CA THR A 205 -13.24 -8.34 10.97
C THR A 205 -13.59 -8.24 9.48
N SER A 206 -14.06 -9.36 8.90
CA SER A 206 -14.59 -9.37 7.54
C SER A 206 -15.87 -8.51 7.40
N ALA A 207 -16.62 -8.35 8.50
CA ALA A 207 -17.81 -7.52 8.55
C ALA A 207 -17.48 -6.03 8.45
N GLU A 208 -16.47 -5.56 9.19
CA GLU A 208 -15.95 -4.19 9.07
C GLU A 208 -15.42 -3.93 7.67
N LEU A 209 -14.61 -4.85 7.12
CA LEU A 209 -14.07 -4.72 5.77
C LEU A 209 -15.21 -4.59 4.74
N LYS A 210 -16.23 -5.46 4.82
CA LYS A 210 -17.39 -5.43 3.93
C LYS A 210 -18.17 -4.11 4.05
N LYS A 211 -18.46 -3.67 5.28
CA LYS A 211 -19.27 -2.48 5.56
C LYS A 211 -18.64 -1.20 4.98
N ASN A 212 -17.32 -1.13 5.01
CA ASN A 212 -16.57 0.10 4.75
C ASN A 212 -15.84 0.10 3.39
N MET A 213 -15.93 -0.98 2.61
CA MET A 213 -15.23 -1.08 1.32
C MET A 213 -15.70 -0.02 0.30
N ALA A 214 -16.95 0.45 0.43
CA ALA A 214 -17.50 1.47 -0.44
C ALA A 214 -16.79 2.83 -0.31
N ASP A 215 -16.19 3.13 0.85
CA ASP A 215 -15.52 4.41 1.13
C ASP A 215 -14.29 4.68 0.24
N TYR A 216 -13.82 3.65 -0.48
CA TYR A 216 -12.58 3.70 -1.25
C TYR A 216 -12.78 3.86 -2.76
N ASP A 217 -14.01 3.74 -3.27
CA ASP A 217 -14.33 3.78 -4.71
C ASP A 217 -13.40 2.90 -5.57
N LEU A 218 -13.15 1.67 -5.12
CA LEU A 218 -12.24 0.75 -5.81
C LEU A 218 -12.83 0.29 -7.14
N HIS A 219 -11.99 0.27 -8.17
CA HIS A 219 -12.28 -0.35 -9.46
C HIS A 219 -11.84 -1.81 -9.50
N ALA A 220 -10.82 -2.15 -8.69
CA ALA A 220 -10.30 -3.50 -8.57
C ALA A 220 -9.75 -3.77 -7.16
N VAL A 221 -9.71 -5.05 -6.79
CA VAL A 221 -8.93 -5.55 -5.66
C VAL A 221 -8.02 -6.66 -6.17
N ILE A 222 -6.75 -6.61 -5.75
CA ILE A 222 -5.73 -7.60 -6.03
C ILE A 222 -5.34 -8.29 -4.73
N SER A 223 -5.56 -9.61 -4.64
CA SER A 223 -5.00 -10.44 -3.58
C SER A 223 -3.63 -11.00 -3.99
N GLY A 224 -2.62 -10.87 -3.12
CA GLY A 224 -1.27 -11.39 -3.35
C GLY A 224 -0.16 -10.39 -3.02
N SER A 225 1.11 -10.73 -3.24
CA SER A 225 1.64 -11.98 -3.84
C SER A 225 2.16 -13.00 -2.81
N ASP A 226 2.08 -12.71 -1.52
CA ASP A 226 2.61 -13.64 -0.51
C ASP A 226 1.76 -14.94 -0.43
N GLN A 227 1.99 -15.77 0.59
CA GLN A 227 1.27 -17.00 0.87
C GLN A 227 -0.17 -16.76 1.37
N VAL A 228 -0.90 -15.85 0.71
CA VAL A 228 -2.28 -15.46 1.00
C VAL A 228 -3.27 -16.61 0.79
N TRP A 229 -2.93 -17.59 -0.05
CA TRP A 229 -3.72 -18.80 -0.26
C TRP A 229 -3.17 -20.01 0.47
N ARG A 230 -2.25 -19.82 1.42
CA ARG A 230 -1.84 -20.88 2.35
C ARG A 230 -2.72 -20.84 3.59
N ALA A 231 -3.61 -21.82 3.76
CA ALA A 231 -4.56 -21.84 4.88
C ALA A 231 -3.89 -21.68 6.26
N LYS A 232 -2.71 -22.28 6.46
CA LYS A 232 -1.91 -22.16 7.70
C LYS A 232 -1.51 -20.72 8.02
N TYR A 233 -1.22 -19.91 7.01
CA TYR A 233 -0.76 -18.52 7.17
C TYR A 233 -1.93 -17.54 7.14
N ALA A 234 -2.88 -17.77 6.22
CA ALA A 234 -4.09 -16.98 6.11
C ALA A 234 -4.97 -17.07 7.36
N ARG A 235 -4.99 -18.21 8.06
CA ARG A 235 -5.82 -18.45 9.25
C ARG A 235 -7.27 -18.06 8.96
N GLY A 236 -7.89 -17.22 9.81
CA GLY A 236 -9.25 -16.71 9.62
C GLY A 236 -9.45 -15.76 8.42
N LEU A 237 -8.39 -15.37 7.72
CA LEU A 237 -8.45 -14.44 6.58
C LEU A 237 -8.61 -15.14 5.22
N LEU A 238 -8.57 -16.48 5.18
CA LEU A 238 -8.55 -17.21 3.91
C LEU A 238 -9.71 -16.82 2.98
N LYS A 239 -10.93 -16.72 3.51
CA LYS A 239 -12.10 -16.26 2.75
C LYS A 239 -11.96 -14.83 2.23
N ASP A 240 -11.34 -13.94 3.01
CA ASP A 240 -11.12 -12.56 2.62
C ASP A 240 -10.11 -12.49 1.45
N PHE A 241 -9.06 -13.33 1.44
CA PHE A 241 -8.12 -13.43 0.31
C PHE A 241 -8.72 -14.02 -0.97
N PHE A 242 -9.91 -14.63 -0.89
CA PHE A 242 -10.74 -14.94 -2.05
C PHE A 242 -11.82 -13.86 -2.30
N HIS A 243 -11.66 -12.67 -1.73
CA HIS A 243 -12.58 -11.52 -1.83
C HIS A 243 -14.01 -11.83 -1.36
N GLY A 244 -14.18 -12.75 -0.41
CA GLY A 244 -15.50 -13.20 0.06
C GLY A 244 -16.30 -12.17 0.87
N TYR A 245 -15.74 -10.98 1.11
CA TYR A 245 -16.43 -9.82 1.69
C TYR A 245 -17.16 -8.98 0.62
N LEU A 246 -16.82 -9.12 -0.66
CA LEU A 246 -17.54 -8.45 -1.75
C LEU A 246 -18.84 -9.19 -2.09
N ASP A 247 -19.89 -8.46 -2.46
CA ASP A 247 -21.14 -9.07 -2.91
C ASP A 247 -20.90 -9.83 -4.23
N PRO A 248 -21.16 -11.16 -4.29
CA PRO A 248 -21.00 -11.93 -5.52
C PRO A 248 -21.73 -11.37 -6.74
N LYS A 249 -22.85 -10.66 -6.53
CA LYS A 249 -23.66 -10.04 -7.58
C LYS A 249 -23.09 -8.69 -8.07
N ASP A 250 -22.29 -8.02 -7.25
CA ASP A 250 -21.63 -6.78 -7.65
C ASP A 250 -20.36 -7.10 -8.46
N ARG A 251 -20.39 -6.72 -9.74
CA ARG A 251 -19.28 -6.91 -10.70
C ARG A 251 -18.55 -5.61 -11.04
N ARG A 252 -18.87 -4.50 -10.36
CA ARG A 252 -18.19 -3.20 -10.57
C ARG A 252 -16.73 -3.24 -10.14
N ILE A 253 -16.44 -3.92 -9.02
CA ILE A 253 -15.09 -4.13 -8.51
C ILE A 253 -14.51 -5.40 -9.12
N LYS A 254 -13.44 -5.25 -9.90
CA LYS A 254 -12.70 -6.38 -10.47
C LYS A 254 -11.97 -7.16 -9.39
N ARG A 255 -12.08 -8.49 -9.43
CA ARG A 255 -11.46 -9.41 -8.48
C ARG A 255 -10.26 -10.08 -9.13
N ILE A 256 -9.06 -9.77 -8.66
CA ILE A 256 -7.82 -10.23 -9.27
C ILE A 256 -6.95 -10.91 -8.21
N SER A 257 -6.25 -11.98 -8.58
CA SER A 257 -5.08 -12.43 -7.83
C SER A 257 -3.82 -12.14 -8.63
N TYR A 258 -2.82 -11.55 -7.98
CA TYR A 258 -1.50 -11.39 -8.58
C TYR A 258 -0.47 -12.22 -7.82
N ALA A 259 0.10 -13.21 -8.52
CA ALA A 259 1.14 -14.09 -7.96
C ALA A 259 0.78 -14.64 -6.57
N ALA A 260 -0.49 -14.98 -6.33
CA ALA A 260 -0.92 -15.56 -5.06
C ALA A 260 -0.24 -16.92 -4.87
N SER A 261 0.13 -17.22 -3.63
CA SER A 261 0.89 -18.43 -3.31
C SER A 261 0.15 -19.34 -2.32
N PHE A 262 0.18 -20.64 -2.61
CA PHE A 262 -0.27 -21.69 -1.69
C PHE A 262 0.84 -22.08 -0.70
N GLY A 263 2.09 -21.70 -0.97
CA GLY A 263 3.25 -22.00 -0.12
C GLY A 263 3.55 -23.49 0.08
N ALA A 264 2.92 -24.34 -0.71
CA ALA A 264 3.07 -25.77 -0.78
C ALA A 264 2.76 -26.22 -2.21
N ASP A 265 3.35 -27.35 -2.61
CA ASP A 265 3.03 -28.05 -3.86
C ASP A 265 1.88 -29.05 -3.72
N GLN A 266 1.44 -29.31 -2.48
CA GLN A 266 0.29 -30.16 -2.15
C GLN A 266 -0.93 -29.33 -1.72
N TRP A 267 -2.13 -29.88 -1.95
CA TRP A 267 -3.38 -29.27 -1.52
C TRP A 267 -3.58 -29.42 0.00
N GLU A 268 -3.51 -28.32 0.75
CA GLU A 268 -3.61 -28.31 2.21
C GLU A 268 -5.00 -27.91 2.74
N PHE A 269 -5.97 -27.64 1.87
CA PHE A 269 -7.30 -27.16 2.30
C PHE A 269 -8.18 -28.30 2.76
N THR A 270 -8.99 -28.06 3.80
CA THR A 270 -10.10 -28.95 4.15
C THR A 270 -11.16 -28.96 3.06
N GLU A 271 -12.08 -29.91 3.10
CA GLU A 271 -13.19 -29.97 2.13
C GLU A 271 -14.05 -28.68 2.17
N GLU A 272 -14.32 -28.15 3.36
CA GLU A 272 -15.07 -26.90 3.55
C GLU A 272 -14.32 -25.70 2.97
N GLN A 273 -13.01 -25.60 3.24
CA GLN A 273 -12.15 -24.55 2.67
C GLN A 273 -12.07 -24.66 1.15
N THR A 274 -12.01 -25.87 0.61
CA THR A 274 -12.01 -26.14 -0.83
C THR A 274 -13.30 -25.67 -1.48
N LYS A 275 -14.46 -26.05 -0.94
CA LYS A 275 -15.78 -25.60 -1.43
C LYS A 275 -15.91 -24.07 -1.38
N MET A 276 -15.46 -23.46 -0.29
CA MET A 276 -15.45 -22.00 -0.12
C MET A 276 -14.56 -21.33 -1.16
N ALA A 277 -13.29 -21.75 -1.25
CA ALA A 277 -12.32 -21.18 -2.17
C ALA A 277 -12.76 -21.35 -3.63
N ALA A 278 -13.23 -22.54 -4.02
CA ALA A 278 -13.70 -22.82 -5.39
C ALA A 278 -14.88 -21.93 -5.78
N ARG A 279 -15.83 -21.72 -4.85
CA ARG A 279 -16.97 -20.82 -5.07
C ARG A 279 -16.51 -19.39 -5.39
N TYR A 280 -15.55 -18.86 -4.63
CA TYR A 280 -15.13 -17.47 -4.79
C TYR A 280 -14.08 -17.28 -5.89
N ALA A 281 -13.20 -18.26 -6.11
CA ALA A 281 -12.21 -18.25 -7.19
C ALA A 281 -12.89 -18.09 -8.57
N LYS A 282 -14.03 -18.75 -8.79
CA LYS A 282 -14.85 -18.60 -10.01
C LYS A 282 -15.41 -17.19 -10.23
N LEU A 283 -15.37 -16.34 -9.21
CA LEU A 283 -15.78 -14.94 -9.33
C LEU A 283 -14.61 -14.01 -9.66
N PHE A 284 -13.37 -14.48 -9.69
CA PHE A 284 -12.23 -13.66 -10.10
C PHE A 284 -12.32 -13.35 -11.59
N ASP A 285 -12.01 -12.11 -11.95
CA ASP A 285 -11.85 -11.68 -13.33
C ASP A 285 -10.49 -12.13 -13.90
N ALA A 286 -9.48 -12.30 -13.03
CA ALA A 286 -8.19 -12.88 -13.41
C ALA A 286 -7.53 -13.55 -12.21
N ILE A 287 -6.97 -14.74 -12.43
CA ILE A 287 -6.17 -15.45 -11.43
C ILE A 287 -4.75 -15.62 -11.95
N SER A 288 -3.78 -15.23 -11.14
CA SER A 288 -2.40 -15.59 -11.33
C SER A 288 -1.74 -16.03 -10.03
N VAL A 289 -0.76 -16.92 -10.16
CA VAL A 289 -0.10 -17.63 -9.06
C VAL A 289 1.41 -17.63 -9.25
N ARG A 290 2.15 -17.67 -8.13
CA ARG A 290 3.61 -17.55 -8.12
C ARG A 290 4.32 -18.86 -8.45
N GLU A 291 3.77 -19.99 -8.01
CA GLU A 291 4.35 -21.31 -8.25
C GLU A 291 3.73 -21.97 -9.48
N LYS A 292 4.53 -22.65 -10.29
CA LYS A 292 4.01 -23.42 -11.43
C LYS A 292 3.00 -24.49 -10.98
N SER A 293 3.31 -25.23 -9.90
CA SER A 293 2.42 -26.25 -9.31
C SER A 293 1.07 -25.67 -8.88
N ALA A 294 1.03 -24.41 -8.42
CA ALA A 294 -0.22 -23.76 -8.03
C ALA A 294 -1.22 -23.61 -9.18
N THR A 295 -0.77 -23.61 -10.44
CA THR A 295 -1.69 -23.59 -11.60
C THR A 295 -2.51 -24.86 -11.70
N GLU A 296 -1.91 -26.01 -11.39
CA GLU A 296 -2.58 -27.31 -11.38
C GLU A 296 -3.56 -27.38 -10.20
N LEU A 297 -3.15 -26.92 -9.01
CA LEU A 297 -4.01 -26.84 -7.83
C LEU A 297 -5.28 -25.99 -8.09
N CYS A 298 -5.15 -24.86 -8.78
CA CYS A 298 -6.31 -24.03 -9.14
C CYS A 298 -7.27 -24.78 -10.08
N ARG A 299 -6.73 -25.47 -11.09
CA ARG A 299 -7.56 -26.21 -12.05
C ARG A 299 -8.30 -27.37 -11.38
N GLU A 300 -7.59 -28.18 -10.60
CA GLU A 300 -8.12 -29.40 -9.98
C GLU A 300 -9.13 -29.10 -8.86
N TYR A 301 -8.77 -28.21 -7.92
CA TYR A 301 -9.55 -28.02 -6.70
C TYR A 301 -10.47 -26.80 -6.73
N LEU A 302 -10.10 -25.75 -7.46
CA LEU A 302 -10.90 -24.52 -7.55
C LEU A 302 -11.79 -24.50 -8.79
N GLY A 303 -11.48 -25.32 -9.80
CA GLY A 303 -12.14 -25.29 -11.10
C GLY A 303 -11.96 -23.93 -11.78
N ALA A 304 -10.76 -23.35 -11.67
CA ALA A 304 -10.43 -22.05 -12.23
C ALA A 304 -9.04 -22.08 -12.90
N ASP A 305 -8.91 -21.38 -14.03
CA ASP A 305 -7.63 -21.24 -14.72
C ASP A 305 -6.78 -20.14 -14.09
N ALA A 306 -5.50 -20.46 -13.88
CA ALA A 306 -4.52 -19.57 -13.28
C ALA A 306 -3.31 -19.41 -14.19
N ARG A 307 -2.80 -18.18 -14.29
CA ARG A 307 -1.54 -17.89 -15.00
C ARG A 307 -0.36 -17.96 -14.02
N HIS A 308 0.68 -18.71 -14.37
CA HIS A 308 1.95 -18.65 -13.65
C HIS A 308 2.69 -17.34 -14.00
N VAL A 309 3.05 -16.57 -12.98
CA VAL A 309 3.69 -15.25 -13.14
C VAL A 309 4.84 -15.09 -12.15
N LEU A 310 5.69 -14.10 -12.39
CA LEU A 310 6.77 -13.73 -11.47
C LEU A 310 6.22 -13.13 -10.18
N ASP A 311 6.94 -13.39 -9.08
CA ASP A 311 6.81 -12.64 -7.84
C ASP A 311 6.97 -11.12 -8.12
N PRO A 312 6.17 -10.24 -7.49
CA PRO A 312 6.21 -8.81 -7.75
C PRO A 312 7.58 -8.19 -7.45
N THR A 313 8.38 -8.79 -6.57
CA THR A 313 9.75 -8.32 -6.30
C THR A 313 10.64 -8.36 -7.54
N LEU A 314 10.31 -9.19 -8.52
CA LEU A 314 11.04 -9.32 -9.79
C LEU A 314 10.46 -8.45 -10.92
N LEU A 315 9.36 -7.73 -10.69
CA LEU A 315 8.78 -6.81 -11.68
C LEU A 315 9.49 -5.45 -11.71
N GLN A 316 10.20 -5.12 -10.63
CA GLN A 316 10.90 -3.86 -10.47
C GLN A 316 12.38 -4.01 -10.83
N THR A 317 12.96 -2.97 -11.42
CA THR A 317 14.38 -3.00 -11.79
C THR A 317 15.30 -2.92 -10.56
N PRO A 318 16.54 -3.41 -10.64
CA PRO A 318 17.52 -3.25 -9.56
C PRO A 318 17.70 -1.79 -9.11
N GLU A 319 17.65 -0.84 -10.04
CA GLU A 319 17.78 0.60 -9.79
C GLU A 319 16.65 1.12 -8.89
N CYS A 320 15.43 0.59 -9.05
CA CYS A 320 14.33 0.91 -8.16
C CYS A 320 14.68 0.64 -6.69
N TYR A 321 15.24 -0.54 -6.42
CA TYR A 321 15.65 -0.91 -5.07
C TYR A 321 16.85 -0.11 -4.58
N ARG A 322 17.84 0.16 -5.44
CA ARG A 322 18.99 1.00 -5.05
C ARG A 322 18.55 2.39 -4.60
N ARG A 323 17.55 2.99 -5.25
CA ARG A 323 16.99 4.30 -4.88
C ARG A 323 16.40 4.33 -3.48
N LEU A 324 15.78 3.24 -3.00
CA LEU A 324 15.26 3.15 -1.63
C LEU A 324 16.34 3.33 -0.56
N PHE A 325 17.61 3.08 -0.91
CA PHE A 325 18.73 3.10 0.02
C PHE A 325 19.79 4.13 -0.36
N ALA A 326 19.58 4.95 -1.39
CA ALA A 326 20.60 5.86 -1.93
C ALA A 326 21.22 6.76 -0.85
N ASP A 327 20.40 7.27 0.08
CA ASP A 327 20.83 8.16 1.16
C ASP A 327 21.41 7.42 2.39
N ARG A 328 21.31 6.08 2.42
CA ARG A 328 21.69 5.24 3.57
C ARG A 328 22.97 4.45 3.35
N VAL A 329 23.52 4.44 2.13
CA VAL A 329 24.82 3.83 1.86
C VAL A 329 25.93 4.75 2.34
N LYS A 330 26.16 4.79 3.66
CA LYS A 330 27.51 5.10 4.16
C LYS A 330 28.36 3.89 3.84
N VAL A 331 29.10 3.95 2.72
CA VAL A 331 30.16 2.97 2.43
C VAL A 331 31.20 3.13 3.55
N ALA A 332 31.06 2.36 4.62
CA ALA A 332 32.13 2.26 5.59
C ALA A 332 33.32 1.62 4.86
N PRO A 333 34.51 2.23 4.87
CA PRO A 333 35.67 1.66 4.20
C PRO A 333 35.98 0.28 4.79
N GLY A 334 36.02 -0.75 3.94
CA GLY A 334 36.33 -2.12 4.33
C GLY A 334 35.78 -3.17 3.36
N ARG A 335 36.53 -4.26 3.15
CA ARG A 335 36.04 -5.44 2.42
C ARG A 335 35.00 -6.14 3.28
N ARG A 336 33.79 -6.32 2.76
CA ARG A 336 32.72 -7.08 3.43
C ARG A 336 32.46 -8.37 2.67
N ILE A 337 32.19 -9.44 3.40
CA ILE A 337 31.62 -10.67 2.87
C ILE A 337 30.18 -10.73 3.37
N THR A 338 29.22 -10.76 2.45
CA THR A 338 27.81 -11.01 2.77
C THR A 338 27.50 -12.44 2.39
N SER A 339 27.08 -13.25 3.37
CA SER A 339 26.60 -14.61 3.13
C SER A 339 25.08 -14.63 3.34
N TYR A 340 24.36 -15.18 2.36
CA TYR A 340 22.93 -15.42 2.43
C TYR A 340 22.68 -16.91 2.20
N ILE A 341 22.29 -17.62 3.27
CA ILE A 341 22.12 -19.07 3.26
C ILE A 341 20.62 -19.36 3.23
N LEU A 342 20.13 -19.82 2.08
CA LEU A 342 18.71 -20.10 1.82
C LEU A 342 18.22 -21.45 2.37
N ASP A 343 19.14 -22.35 2.74
CA ASP A 343 18.81 -23.66 3.29
C ASP A 343 20.07 -24.24 3.97
N ALA A 344 20.07 -24.32 5.30
CA ALA A 344 21.14 -25.02 6.02
C ALA A 344 20.82 -26.52 6.00
N ARG A 345 21.04 -27.19 4.86
CA ARG A 345 21.04 -28.65 4.87
C ARG A 345 22.28 -29.13 5.63
N VAL A 346 22.14 -29.29 6.94
CA VAL A 346 23.06 -30.11 7.72
C VAL A 346 22.85 -31.54 7.22
N ARG A 347 23.66 -31.97 6.25
CA ARG A 347 23.88 -33.40 6.02
C ARG A 347 24.63 -33.91 7.25
N ILE A 348 23.91 -34.37 8.26
CA ILE A 348 24.49 -35.26 9.27
C ILE A 348 24.82 -36.55 8.52
N HIS A 349 26.07 -36.69 8.07
CA HIS A 349 26.60 -38.01 7.76
C HIS A 349 26.80 -38.71 9.09
N ASN A 350 25.87 -39.59 9.46
CA ASN A 350 26.16 -40.64 10.41
C ASN A 350 27.26 -41.51 9.78
N GLN A 351 28.47 -41.45 10.36
CA GLN A 351 29.40 -42.56 10.31
C GLN A 351 29.24 -43.37 11.59
#